data_AF-A0A7H1PTB0-F1
#
_entry.id   AF-A0A7H1PTB0-F1
#
_cell.length_a   1.000
_cell.length_b   1.000
_cell.length_c   1.000
_cell.angle_alpha   90.00
_cell.angle_beta   90.00
_cell.angle_gamma   90.00
#
_symmetry.space_group_name_H-M   'P 1'
#
loop_
_entity.id
_entity.type
_entity.pdbx_description
1 polymer ?
#
loop_
_entity_poly.entity_id
_entity_poly.type
_entity_poly.pdbx_seq_one_letter_code
_entity_poly.pdbx_strand_id
1 'polypeptide(L)'
;MSAPPVSTGAPSGQPAATTSLAWTEDGISVVDQRALPQETLLLRLRTVDEVIDAIRTLAVRGAPAIGLAGALGVALSARLHTSPDGSVDRAAVRADAERIAGARPTAVNLTWAVSQVIEELPQGPDAVLATALRMIEEDVAANRGAATTAADLVEELLPEGPLRLLTHCNTGRLATAAGGTALGTVLELAARGRVAEVFVDETRPLLQGSRLTAWELGEAGVPYRICPDSAAAAAMAQSMVDCVLVGADRIAANGDTANKIGTYGLALAAARHGIPFIVVAPESSWDPTLADGTGIVVEERAAEEVTTVAGVRVAPEGAGVFNPAFDVTPGALITAVVSESRVLRPAGPAGADVRPGAAAGAEAEAGAALSGLSRDLYTRGWLPGTSGNLSVRMPGPEPRALITGSGLDKGSLGPGDSVLVDSGTARAVRPDGALRPSAETAIHTAVYRTTSAGAVVHAHPPYATALARLTGAAGRTAWLPLDSLELLKGLGLPEPGRTRLPVFANWPDVSRIGEEVAAYLTASPDAPPALLIADHGVTVWGRDLAQARNRLECVEAMCQLLLLTGEVPAAGRAAAA
;
A
#
# COMPACT_ATOMS: atom_id res chain seq x y z
N MET A 1 -18.28 -26.10 33.26
CA MET A 1 -18.46 -27.09 32.17
C MET A 1 -17.23 -26.97 31.29
N SER A 2 -16.32 -27.94 31.38
CA SER A 2 -15.04 -27.91 30.69
C SER A 2 -15.23 -28.23 29.21
N ALA A 3 -14.68 -27.39 28.34
CA ALA A 3 -14.63 -27.63 26.90
C ALA A 3 -13.76 -28.87 26.59
N PRO A 4 -14.14 -29.70 25.60
CA PRO A 4 -13.35 -30.87 25.25
C PRO A 4 -12.06 -30.46 24.51
N PRO A 5 -10.98 -31.27 24.58
CA PRO A 5 -9.74 -30.97 23.88
C PRO A 5 -9.92 -31.12 22.37
N VAL A 6 -9.40 -30.14 21.62
CA VAL A 6 -9.33 -30.18 20.16
C VAL A 6 -8.27 -31.22 19.77
N SER A 7 -8.72 -32.25 19.06
CA SER A 7 -7.89 -33.34 18.53
C SER A 7 -6.96 -32.80 17.43
N THR A 8 -5.67 -32.66 17.72
CA THR A 8 -4.61 -32.47 16.71
C THR A 8 -4.28 -33.81 16.06
N GLY A 9 -5.15 -34.27 15.16
CA GLY A 9 -4.87 -35.42 14.29
C GLY A 9 -4.45 -34.93 12.92
N ALA A 10 -3.14 -34.81 12.67
CA ALA A 10 -2.64 -34.64 11.31
C ALA A 10 -2.91 -35.94 10.53
N PRO A 11 -3.56 -35.90 9.35
CA PRO A 11 -3.73 -37.09 8.55
C PRO A 11 -2.37 -37.51 7.98
N SER A 12 -2.05 -38.78 8.20
CA SER A 12 -0.85 -39.44 7.73
C SER A 12 -0.83 -39.59 6.20
N GLY A 13 0.25 -39.11 5.57
CA GLY A 13 1.03 -39.96 4.65
C GLY A 13 0.65 -40.04 3.17
N GLN A 14 0.21 -38.95 2.53
CA GLN A 14 0.40 -38.79 1.07
C GLN A 14 1.32 -37.59 0.82
N PRO A 15 2.33 -37.69 -0.08
CA PRO A 15 3.09 -36.52 -0.48
C PRO A 15 2.11 -35.51 -1.07
N ALA A 16 2.06 -34.31 -0.48
CA ALA A 16 1.19 -33.25 -0.96
C ALA A 16 1.42 -33.06 -2.47
N ALA A 17 0.36 -33.14 -3.27
CA ALA A 17 0.47 -32.89 -4.70
C ALA A 17 1.09 -31.50 -4.89
N THR A 18 2.28 -31.45 -5.49
CA THR A 18 3.04 -30.21 -5.69
C THR A 18 2.42 -29.32 -6.77
N THR A 19 1.49 -29.87 -7.57
CA THR A 19 0.80 -29.17 -8.66
C THR A 19 -0.72 -29.32 -8.53
N SER A 20 -1.46 -28.31 -8.99
CA SER A 20 -2.94 -28.31 -9.02
C SER A 20 -3.52 -28.90 -10.29
N LEU A 21 -2.69 -29.03 -11.33
CA LEU A 21 -3.00 -29.61 -12.64
C LEU A 21 -1.82 -30.44 -13.15
N ALA A 22 -2.10 -31.56 -13.82
CA ALA A 22 -1.09 -32.43 -14.40
C ALA A 22 -1.62 -33.16 -15.65
N TRP A 23 -0.74 -33.35 -16.63
CA TRP A 23 -1.00 -34.28 -17.74
C TRP A 23 -0.66 -35.70 -17.32
N THR A 24 -1.54 -36.65 -17.59
CA THR A 24 -1.39 -38.07 -17.25
C THR A 24 -1.73 -38.95 -18.46
N GLU A 25 -1.37 -40.23 -18.40
CA GLU A 25 -1.77 -41.21 -19.43
C GLU A 25 -3.29 -41.21 -19.64
N ASP A 26 -4.05 -41.13 -18.53
CA ASP A 26 -5.52 -41.19 -18.50
C ASP A 26 -6.23 -39.88 -18.88
N GLY A 27 -5.52 -38.77 -19.12
CA GLY A 27 -6.11 -37.44 -19.31
C GLY A 27 -5.51 -36.37 -18.41
N ILE A 28 -6.27 -35.31 -18.13
CA ILE A 28 -5.82 -34.19 -17.29
C ILE A 28 -6.29 -34.45 -15.87
N SER A 29 -5.37 -34.43 -14.91
CA SER A 29 -5.68 -34.51 -13.48
C SER A 29 -5.72 -33.11 -12.88
N VAL A 30 -6.81 -32.75 -12.20
CA VAL A 30 -6.94 -31.45 -11.50
C VAL A 30 -7.54 -31.64 -10.11
N VAL A 31 -7.20 -30.76 -9.17
CA VAL A 31 -7.87 -30.70 -7.86
C VAL A 31 -9.25 -30.05 -8.02
N ASP A 32 -10.32 -30.69 -7.51
CA ASP A 32 -11.65 -30.07 -7.49
C ASP A 32 -11.73 -29.00 -6.40
N GLN A 33 -11.51 -27.75 -6.78
CA GLN A 33 -11.54 -26.64 -5.82
C GLN A 33 -12.93 -26.39 -5.22
N ARG A 34 -14.00 -26.96 -5.80
CA ARG A 34 -15.38 -26.82 -5.27
C ARG A 34 -15.58 -27.69 -4.03
N ALA A 35 -14.84 -28.80 -3.92
CA ALA A 35 -14.93 -29.74 -2.80
C ALA A 35 -14.12 -29.29 -1.57
N LEU A 36 -13.16 -28.38 -1.77
CA LEU A 36 -12.34 -27.82 -0.70
C LEU A 36 -13.15 -26.84 0.18
N PRO A 37 -12.91 -26.81 1.51
CA PRO A 37 -11.87 -27.57 2.24
C PRO A 37 -12.34 -28.94 2.77
N GLN A 38 -13.58 -29.35 2.49
CA GLN A 38 -14.18 -30.56 3.08
C GLN A 38 -13.51 -31.85 2.58
N GLU A 39 -13.26 -31.92 1.27
CA GLU A 39 -12.68 -33.10 0.63
C GLU A 39 -11.66 -32.70 -0.43
N THR A 40 -10.52 -33.40 -0.45
CA THR A 40 -9.51 -33.28 -1.49
C THR A 40 -9.78 -34.31 -2.58
N LEU A 41 -10.53 -33.89 -3.61
CA LEU A 41 -10.87 -34.73 -4.76
C LEU A 41 -10.00 -34.39 -5.97
N LEU A 42 -9.53 -35.42 -6.68
CA LEU A 42 -8.86 -35.28 -7.97
C LEU A 42 -9.82 -35.67 -9.09
N LEU A 43 -10.11 -34.73 -9.98
CA LEU A 43 -10.87 -34.99 -11.21
C LEU A 43 -9.91 -35.48 -12.29
N ARG A 44 -10.36 -36.49 -13.05
CA ARG A 44 -9.68 -36.95 -14.28
C ARG A 44 -10.52 -36.55 -15.48
N LEU A 45 -10.08 -35.53 -16.20
CA LEU A 45 -10.74 -34.98 -17.37
C LEU A 45 -10.23 -35.71 -18.62
N ARG A 46 -11.12 -36.42 -19.30
CA ARG A 46 -10.83 -37.29 -20.46
C ARG A 46 -11.39 -36.74 -21.77
N THR A 47 -12.30 -35.77 -21.67
CA THR A 47 -12.97 -35.15 -22.80
C THR A 47 -12.85 -33.62 -22.74
N VAL A 48 -13.01 -32.97 -23.89
CA VAL A 48 -13.06 -31.50 -23.98
C VAL A 48 -14.24 -30.93 -23.18
N ASP A 49 -15.37 -31.64 -23.14
CA ASP A 49 -16.56 -31.22 -22.38
C ASP A 49 -16.30 -31.19 -20.88
N GLU A 50 -15.58 -32.18 -20.35
CA GLU A 50 -15.18 -32.20 -18.93
C GLU A 50 -14.21 -31.06 -18.59
N VAL A 51 -13.30 -30.68 -19.50
CA VAL A 51 -12.41 -29.53 -19.32
C VAL A 51 -13.20 -28.23 -19.27
N ILE A 52 -14.14 -28.05 -20.21
CA ILE A 52 -15.01 -26.87 -20.25
C ILE A 52 -15.89 -26.80 -18.99
N ASP A 53 -16.45 -27.92 -18.53
CA ASP A 53 -17.25 -27.99 -17.30
C ASP A 53 -16.42 -27.63 -16.07
N ALA A 54 -15.21 -28.19 -15.94
CA ALA A 54 -14.31 -27.90 -14.83
C ALA A 54 -13.96 -26.39 -14.73
N ILE A 55 -13.76 -25.73 -15.87
CA ILE A 55 -13.49 -24.28 -15.94
C ILE A 55 -14.75 -23.47 -15.60
N ARG A 56 -15.92 -23.84 -16.13
CA ARG A 56 -17.19 -23.10 -15.94
C ARG A 56 -17.72 -23.20 -14.52
N THR A 57 -17.64 -24.38 -13.92
CA THR A 57 -18.15 -24.64 -12.58
C THR A 57 -17.16 -24.25 -11.48
N LEU A 58 -16.00 -23.69 -11.85
CA LEU A 58 -14.93 -23.27 -10.94
C LEU A 58 -14.25 -24.43 -10.19
N ALA A 59 -14.31 -25.66 -10.73
CA ALA A 59 -13.44 -26.74 -10.28
C ALA A 59 -11.96 -26.38 -10.51
N VAL A 60 -11.68 -25.72 -11.64
CA VAL A 60 -10.41 -25.07 -11.93
C VAL A 60 -10.62 -23.55 -12.00
N ARG A 61 -9.79 -22.81 -11.27
CA ARG A 61 -9.88 -21.35 -11.15
C ARG A 61 -8.52 -20.74 -10.81
N GLY A 62 -8.40 -19.43 -11.02
CA GLY A 62 -7.12 -18.73 -11.07
C GLY A 62 -6.73 -18.46 -12.51
N ALA A 63 -6.33 -17.23 -12.82
CA ALA A 63 -6.10 -16.82 -14.20
C ALA A 63 -5.05 -17.71 -14.91
N PRO A 64 -3.89 -18.04 -14.28
CA PRO A 64 -2.94 -18.98 -14.87
C PRO A 64 -3.49 -20.41 -14.97
N ALA A 65 -4.07 -20.95 -13.88
CA ALA A 65 -4.56 -22.34 -13.87
C ALA A 65 -5.64 -22.61 -14.93
N ILE A 66 -6.55 -21.67 -15.18
CA ILE A 66 -7.55 -21.80 -16.25
C ILE A 66 -6.87 -21.81 -17.63
N GLY A 67 -5.88 -20.94 -17.86
CA GLY A 67 -5.12 -20.91 -19.11
C GLY A 67 -4.44 -22.24 -19.40
N LEU A 68 -3.72 -22.78 -18.41
CA LEU A 68 -3.00 -24.05 -18.53
C LEU A 68 -3.94 -25.24 -18.69
N ALA A 69 -5.09 -25.26 -18.00
CA ALA A 69 -6.12 -26.25 -18.22
C ALA A 69 -6.69 -26.20 -19.64
N GLY A 70 -6.86 -25.00 -20.21
CA GLY A 70 -7.26 -24.80 -21.60
C GLY A 70 -6.21 -25.31 -22.59
N ALA A 71 -4.94 -25.00 -22.36
CA ALA A 71 -3.81 -25.48 -23.16
C ALA A 71 -3.73 -27.03 -23.18
N LEU A 72 -3.82 -27.65 -22.01
CA LEU A 72 -3.90 -29.11 -21.90
C LEU A 72 -5.19 -29.66 -22.54
N GLY A 73 -6.30 -28.92 -22.51
CA GLY A 73 -7.55 -29.27 -23.18
C GLY A 73 -7.40 -29.37 -24.70
N VAL A 74 -6.63 -28.46 -25.32
CA VAL A 74 -6.32 -28.54 -26.75
C VAL A 74 -5.39 -29.72 -27.04
N ALA A 75 -4.40 -29.99 -26.18
CA ALA A 75 -3.56 -31.19 -26.31
C ALA A 75 -4.37 -32.49 -26.18
N LEU A 76 -5.35 -32.51 -25.27
CA LEU A 76 -6.31 -33.60 -25.12
C LEU A 76 -7.17 -33.77 -26.38
N SER A 77 -7.72 -32.69 -26.93
CA SER A 77 -8.45 -32.71 -28.20
C SER A 77 -7.59 -33.25 -29.35
N ALA A 78 -6.34 -32.78 -29.47
CA ALA A 78 -5.41 -33.26 -30.48
C ALA A 78 -5.17 -34.78 -30.37
N ARG A 79 -4.99 -35.29 -29.15
CA ARG A 79 -4.86 -36.73 -28.88
C ARG A 79 -6.13 -37.52 -29.24
N LEU A 80 -7.31 -37.00 -28.89
CA LEU A 80 -8.60 -37.66 -29.16
C LEU A 80 -8.94 -37.72 -30.65
N HIS A 81 -8.52 -36.70 -31.41
CA HIS A 81 -8.76 -36.60 -32.86
C HIS A 81 -7.56 -37.10 -33.71
N THR A 82 -6.63 -37.83 -33.10
CA THR A 82 -5.55 -38.53 -33.80
C THR A 82 -5.98 -39.97 -34.09
N SER A 83 -5.97 -40.34 -35.37
CA SER A 83 -6.26 -41.71 -35.82
C SER A 83 -5.08 -42.65 -35.54
N PRO A 84 -5.29 -43.98 -35.56
CA PRO A 84 -4.21 -44.96 -35.34
C PRO A 84 -3.04 -44.87 -36.32
N ASP A 85 -3.24 -44.28 -37.49
CA ASP A 85 -2.20 -44.03 -38.50
C ASP A 85 -1.40 -42.73 -38.25
N GLY A 86 -1.69 -42.01 -37.16
CA GLY A 86 -1.05 -40.75 -36.78
C GLY A 86 -1.64 -39.51 -37.46
N SER A 87 -2.67 -39.65 -38.30
CA SER A 87 -3.34 -38.51 -38.92
C SER A 87 -4.25 -37.78 -37.92
N VAL A 88 -4.20 -36.44 -37.91
CA VAL A 88 -4.98 -35.60 -36.99
C VAL A 88 -6.09 -34.87 -37.74
N ASP A 89 -7.34 -34.97 -37.25
CA ASP A 89 -8.43 -34.11 -37.70
C ASP A 89 -8.26 -32.69 -37.16
N ARG A 90 -7.50 -31.89 -37.92
CA ARG A 90 -7.19 -30.50 -37.54
C ARG A 90 -8.41 -29.59 -37.53
N ALA A 91 -9.52 -29.96 -38.18
CA ALA A 91 -10.73 -29.16 -38.17
C ALA A 91 -11.47 -29.36 -36.84
N ALA A 92 -11.58 -30.62 -36.38
CA ALA A 92 -12.16 -30.94 -35.09
C ALA A 92 -11.39 -30.31 -33.92
N VAL A 93 -10.05 -30.39 -33.94
CA VAL A 93 -9.21 -29.78 -32.89
C VAL A 93 -9.38 -28.25 -32.83
N ARG A 94 -9.49 -27.57 -33.97
CA ARG A 94 -9.73 -26.12 -34.00
C ARG A 94 -11.12 -25.76 -33.46
N ALA A 95 -12.15 -26.54 -33.81
CA ALA A 95 -13.48 -26.34 -33.27
C ALA A 95 -13.52 -26.52 -31.74
N ASP A 96 -12.82 -27.53 -31.21
CA ASP A 96 -12.69 -27.73 -29.76
C ASP A 96 -11.90 -26.60 -29.08
N ALA A 97 -10.82 -26.11 -29.71
CA ALA A 97 -10.05 -24.98 -29.20
C ALA A 97 -10.92 -23.71 -29.07
N GLU A 98 -11.75 -23.41 -30.07
CA GLU A 98 -12.72 -22.31 -30.00
C GLU A 98 -13.73 -22.49 -28.84
N ARG A 99 -14.23 -23.72 -28.63
CA ARG A 99 -15.14 -24.04 -27.53
C ARG A 99 -14.47 -23.88 -26.16
N ILE A 100 -13.21 -24.29 -26.03
CA ILE A 100 -12.41 -24.13 -24.81
C ILE A 100 -12.18 -22.65 -24.53
N ALA A 101 -11.72 -21.86 -25.51
CA ALA A 101 -11.53 -20.41 -25.37
C ALA A 101 -12.83 -19.70 -24.96
N GLY A 102 -13.97 -20.15 -25.49
CA GLY A 102 -15.31 -19.65 -25.16
C GLY A 102 -15.90 -20.17 -23.83
N ALA A 103 -15.16 -20.95 -23.03
CA ALA A 103 -15.70 -21.50 -21.79
C ALA A 103 -16.04 -20.39 -20.77
N ARG A 104 -15.19 -19.36 -20.69
CA ARG A 104 -15.38 -18.14 -19.88
C ARG A 104 -14.89 -16.90 -20.65
N PRO A 105 -15.78 -16.15 -21.33
CA PRO A 105 -15.39 -15.09 -22.27
C PRO A 105 -14.52 -13.96 -21.69
N THR A 106 -14.57 -13.73 -20.37
CA THR A 106 -13.78 -12.72 -19.66
C THR A 106 -12.38 -13.20 -19.26
N ALA A 107 -12.09 -14.50 -19.39
CA ALA A 107 -10.80 -15.10 -19.01
C ALA A 107 -9.76 -14.96 -20.13
N VAL A 108 -9.06 -13.82 -20.19
CA VAL A 108 -8.07 -13.53 -21.25
C VAL A 108 -6.94 -14.56 -21.29
N ASN A 109 -6.46 -15.04 -20.14
CA ASN A 109 -5.43 -16.08 -20.05
C ASN A 109 -5.85 -17.41 -20.70
N LEU A 110 -7.16 -17.72 -20.71
CA LEU A 110 -7.69 -18.90 -21.38
C LEU A 110 -7.53 -18.79 -22.90
N THR A 111 -8.02 -17.69 -23.46
CA THR A 111 -7.93 -17.42 -24.90
C THR A 111 -6.49 -17.32 -25.37
N TRP A 112 -5.62 -16.65 -24.60
CA TRP A 112 -4.20 -16.56 -24.89
C TRP A 112 -3.52 -17.93 -24.87
N ALA A 113 -3.73 -18.72 -23.82
CA ALA A 113 -3.08 -20.03 -23.71
C ALA A 113 -3.50 -20.98 -24.82
N VAL A 114 -4.80 -20.98 -25.17
CA VAL A 114 -5.34 -21.75 -26.30
C VAL A 114 -4.72 -21.30 -27.63
N SER A 115 -4.52 -20.00 -27.85
CA SER A 115 -3.92 -19.50 -29.09
C SER A 115 -2.46 -19.92 -29.24
N GLN A 116 -1.70 -19.99 -28.15
CA GLN A 116 -0.30 -20.43 -28.20
C GLN A 116 -0.17 -21.91 -28.62
N VAL A 117 -0.99 -22.80 -28.06
CA VAL A 117 -0.89 -24.23 -28.36
C VAL A 117 -1.50 -24.61 -29.71
N ILE A 118 -2.52 -23.90 -30.19
CA ILE A 118 -3.17 -24.22 -31.47
C ILE A 118 -2.27 -23.89 -32.67
N GLU A 119 -1.33 -22.95 -32.53
CA GLU A 119 -0.34 -22.62 -33.55
C GLU A 119 0.62 -23.79 -33.84
N GLU A 120 0.80 -24.70 -32.87
CA GLU A 120 1.66 -25.89 -32.99
C GLU A 120 0.95 -27.09 -33.62
N LEU A 121 -0.37 -27.03 -33.82
CA LEU A 121 -1.16 -28.11 -34.42
C LEU A 121 -0.65 -28.59 -35.80
N PRO A 122 -0.08 -27.74 -36.68
CA PRO A 122 0.54 -28.19 -37.92
C PRO A 122 1.71 -29.17 -37.74
N GLN A 123 2.37 -29.12 -36.58
CA GLN A 123 3.51 -29.98 -36.22
C GLN A 123 3.10 -31.27 -35.52
N GLY A 124 1.80 -31.44 -35.22
CA GLY A 124 1.24 -32.66 -34.66
C GLY A 124 0.90 -32.57 -33.16
N PRO A 125 0.24 -33.61 -32.61
CA PRO A 125 -0.30 -33.61 -31.26
C PRO A 125 0.79 -33.52 -30.19
N ASP A 126 1.96 -34.11 -30.45
CA ASP A 126 3.11 -34.07 -29.54
C ASP A 126 3.67 -32.64 -29.40
N ALA A 127 3.66 -31.84 -30.48
CA ALA A 127 4.11 -30.45 -30.42
C ALA A 127 3.13 -29.57 -29.62
N VAL A 128 1.83 -29.79 -29.80
CA VAL A 128 0.77 -29.12 -29.00
C VAL A 128 0.96 -29.44 -27.51
N LEU A 129 1.15 -30.72 -27.17
CA LEU A 129 1.38 -31.15 -25.79
C LEU A 129 2.69 -30.58 -25.24
N ALA A 130 3.78 -30.62 -26.01
CA ALA A 130 5.08 -30.08 -25.60
C ALA A 130 4.99 -28.59 -25.28
N THR A 131 4.27 -27.80 -26.09
CA THR A 131 4.05 -26.37 -25.81
C THR A 131 3.17 -26.17 -24.57
N ALA A 132 2.11 -26.96 -24.38
CA ALA A 132 1.29 -26.87 -23.17
C ALA A 132 2.09 -27.20 -21.89
N LEU A 133 2.94 -28.23 -21.93
CA LEU A 133 3.83 -28.59 -20.82
C LEU A 133 4.91 -27.53 -20.57
N ARG A 134 5.50 -26.97 -21.64
CA ARG A 134 6.45 -25.86 -21.52
C ARG A 134 5.81 -24.64 -20.85
N MET A 135 4.57 -24.29 -21.20
CA MET A 135 3.85 -23.20 -20.55
C MET A 135 3.63 -23.44 -19.05
N ILE A 136 3.41 -24.70 -18.64
CA ILE A 136 3.35 -25.06 -17.22
C ILE A 136 4.70 -24.80 -16.55
N GLU A 137 5.80 -25.26 -17.16
CA GLU A 137 7.15 -25.05 -16.63
C GLU A 137 7.50 -23.56 -16.51
N GLU A 138 7.15 -22.76 -17.53
CA GLU A 138 7.32 -21.31 -17.55
C GLU A 138 6.50 -20.63 -16.45
N ASP A 139 5.23 -21.02 -16.25
CA ASP A 139 4.40 -20.51 -15.14
C ASP A 139 5.01 -20.84 -13.78
N VAL A 140 5.48 -22.07 -13.56
CA VAL A 140 6.15 -22.47 -12.31
C VAL A 140 7.41 -21.64 -12.07
N ALA A 141 8.23 -21.45 -13.10
CA ALA A 141 9.47 -20.68 -13.01
C ALA A 141 9.20 -19.20 -12.72
N ALA A 142 8.25 -18.58 -13.43
CA ALA A 142 7.87 -17.18 -13.25
C ALA A 142 7.29 -16.95 -11.84
N ASN A 143 6.33 -17.78 -11.42
CA ASN A 143 5.71 -17.64 -10.10
C ASN A 143 6.73 -17.82 -8.97
N ARG A 144 7.66 -18.78 -9.10
CA ARG A 144 8.77 -18.94 -8.14
C ARG A 144 9.67 -17.71 -8.13
N GLY A 145 10.07 -17.21 -9.29
CA GLY A 145 10.90 -16.01 -9.41
C GLY A 145 10.27 -14.80 -8.73
N ALA A 146 9.00 -14.51 -9.07
CA ALA A 146 8.24 -13.42 -8.46
C ALA A 146 8.11 -13.61 -6.94
N ALA A 147 7.83 -14.83 -6.48
CA ALA A 147 7.71 -15.15 -5.06
C ALA A 147 9.02 -14.92 -4.29
N THR A 148 10.15 -15.40 -4.83
CA THR A 148 11.48 -15.19 -4.25
C THR A 148 11.85 -13.72 -4.21
N THR A 149 11.68 -12.98 -5.32
CA THR A 149 11.99 -11.54 -5.37
C THR A 149 11.11 -10.73 -4.41
N ALA A 150 9.83 -11.07 -4.28
CA ALA A 150 8.95 -10.43 -3.31
C ALA A 150 9.35 -10.75 -1.87
N ALA A 151 9.79 -11.99 -1.59
CA ALA A 151 10.29 -12.36 -0.27
C ALA A 151 11.57 -11.56 0.07
N ASP A 152 12.51 -11.45 -0.86
CA ASP A 152 13.73 -10.65 -0.69
C ASP A 152 13.40 -9.18 -0.39
N LEU A 153 12.42 -8.62 -1.12
CA LEU A 153 11.93 -7.25 -0.88
C LEU A 153 11.29 -7.11 0.50
N VAL A 154 10.49 -8.08 0.94
CA VAL A 154 9.89 -8.06 2.29
C VAL A 154 10.98 -8.08 3.36
N GLU A 155 12.02 -8.89 3.20
CA GLU A 155 13.14 -8.93 4.16
C GLU A 155 13.97 -7.64 4.14
N GLU A 156 14.10 -6.97 2.99
CA GLU A 156 14.72 -5.65 2.86
C GLU A 156 13.91 -4.58 3.61
N LEU A 157 12.59 -4.56 3.43
CA LEU A 157 11.70 -3.57 4.03
C LEU A 157 11.49 -3.80 5.54
N LEU A 158 11.50 -5.06 5.97
CA LEU A 158 11.20 -5.50 7.33
C LEU A 158 12.27 -6.50 7.79
N PRO A 159 13.48 -6.04 8.17
CA PRO A 159 14.61 -6.94 8.47
C PRO A 159 14.49 -7.67 9.82
N GLU A 160 13.67 -7.17 10.73
CA GLU A 160 13.60 -7.65 12.10
C GLU A 160 12.52 -8.70 12.32
N GLY A 161 12.91 -9.82 12.94
CA GLY A 161 12.00 -10.81 13.49
C GLY A 161 11.07 -11.53 12.49
N PRO A 162 10.23 -12.44 13.02
CA PRO A 162 9.16 -13.06 12.24
C PRO A 162 7.98 -12.09 12.07
N LEU A 163 7.34 -12.14 10.91
CA LEU A 163 6.35 -11.19 10.42
C LEU A 163 4.94 -11.75 10.52
N ARG A 164 3.97 -10.89 10.80
CA ARG A 164 2.54 -11.18 10.69
C ARG A 164 2.05 -10.67 9.33
N LEU A 165 1.78 -11.60 8.43
CA LEU A 165 1.43 -11.28 7.05
C LEU A 165 -0.09 -11.26 6.91
N LEU A 166 -0.63 -10.46 5.99
CA LEU A 166 -2.03 -10.53 5.58
C LEU A 166 -2.11 -10.83 4.08
N THR A 167 -3.03 -11.71 3.69
CA THR A 167 -3.32 -12.00 2.29
C THR A 167 -4.82 -12.06 2.01
N HIS A 168 -5.17 -11.86 0.74
CA HIS A 168 -6.55 -11.80 0.26
C HIS A 168 -6.73 -12.71 -0.97
N CYS A 169 -7.91 -13.30 -1.09
CA CYS A 169 -8.23 -14.31 -2.11
C CYS A 169 -7.37 -15.59 -1.96
N ASN A 170 -7.10 -16.25 -3.10
CA ASN A 170 -6.21 -17.39 -3.21
C ASN A 170 -5.31 -17.22 -4.43
N THR A 171 -4.02 -17.15 -4.15
CA THR A 171 -2.91 -16.91 -5.10
C THR A 171 -1.83 -17.98 -4.94
N GLY A 172 -2.25 -19.16 -4.46
CA GLY A 172 -1.42 -20.32 -4.20
C GLY A 172 -1.28 -21.25 -5.38
N ARG A 173 -0.85 -22.48 -5.11
CA ARG A 173 -0.70 -23.53 -6.13
C ARG A 173 -2.04 -23.85 -6.80
N LEU A 174 -3.16 -23.65 -6.12
CA LEU A 174 -4.48 -23.89 -6.70
C LEU A 174 -4.85 -22.85 -7.77
N ALA A 175 -4.29 -21.64 -7.71
CA ALA A 175 -4.54 -20.58 -8.68
C ALA A 175 -3.53 -20.57 -9.84
N THR A 176 -2.41 -21.27 -9.69
CA THR A 176 -1.31 -21.39 -10.66
C THR A 176 -1.04 -22.86 -11.03
N ALA A 177 0.02 -23.18 -11.76
CA ALA A 177 0.46 -24.57 -11.92
C ALA A 177 1.02 -25.16 -10.61
N ALA A 178 1.88 -24.39 -9.93
CA ALA A 178 2.51 -24.74 -8.67
C ALA A 178 3.00 -23.47 -7.94
N GLY A 179 3.31 -23.60 -6.66
CA GLY A 179 3.93 -22.56 -5.81
C GLY A 179 3.00 -21.41 -5.44
N GLY A 180 2.42 -20.74 -6.43
CA GLY A 180 1.62 -19.53 -6.29
C GLY A 180 2.45 -18.24 -6.42
N THR A 181 1.78 -17.10 -6.37
CA THR A 181 2.40 -15.77 -6.40
C THR A 181 2.53 -15.21 -4.98
N ALA A 182 1.56 -14.43 -4.49
CA ALA A 182 1.62 -13.85 -3.15
C ALA A 182 1.59 -14.91 -2.05
N LEU A 183 0.79 -15.97 -2.18
CA LEU A 183 0.88 -17.11 -1.27
C LEU A 183 2.21 -17.85 -1.44
N GLY A 184 2.76 -17.92 -2.65
CA GLY A 184 4.12 -18.42 -2.91
C GLY A 184 5.17 -17.63 -2.12
N THR A 185 5.07 -16.31 -2.07
CA THR A 185 5.92 -15.43 -1.25
C THR A 185 5.78 -15.74 0.24
N VAL A 186 4.55 -15.94 0.72
CA VAL A 186 4.30 -16.35 2.12
C VAL A 186 4.96 -17.69 2.43
N LEU A 187 4.85 -18.68 1.54
CA LEU A 187 5.47 -20.00 1.70
C LEU A 187 7.00 -19.92 1.67
N GLU A 188 7.56 -19.09 0.79
CA GLU A 188 8.99 -18.82 0.72
C GLU A 188 9.50 -18.15 2.02
N LEU A 189 8.81 -17.12 2.51
CA LEU A 189 9.13 -16.49 3.80
C LEU A 189 9.00 -17.48 4.97
N ALA A 190 8.01 -18.38 4.94
CA ALA A 190 7.85 -19.42 5.95
C ALA A 190 9.02 -20.41 5.93
N ALA A 191 9.47 -20.84 4.74
CA ALA A 191 10.65 -21.69 4.58
C ALA A 191 11.94 -21.00 5.10
N ARG A 192 12.00 -19.67 5.03
CA ARG A 192 13.08 -18.85 5.62
C ARG A 192 12.92 -18.61 7.14
N GLY A 193 11.86 -19.12 7.77
CA GLY A 193 11.59 -18.90 9.20
C GLY A 193 11.13 -17.48 9.55
N ARG A 194 10.63 -16.72 8.55
CA ARG A 194 10.23 -15.32 8.69
C ARG A 194 8.75 -15.11 8.98
N VAL A 195 7.94 -16.15 9.08
CA VAL A 195 6.48 -16.02 9.28
C VAL A 195 6.11 -16.36 10.72
N ALA A 196 5.52 -15.40 11.43
CA ALA A 196 4.92 -15.62 12.74
C ALA A 196 3.50 -16.18 12.62
N GLU A 197 2.66 -15.54 11.80
CA GLU A 197 1.27 -15.92 11.52
C GLU A 197 0.82 -15.26 10.21
N VAL A 198 -0.13 -15.87 9.52
CA VAL A 198 -0.78 -15.31 8.32
C VAL A 198 -2.25 -15.03 8.61
N PHE A 199 -2.67 -13.76 8.49
CA PHE A 199 -4.06 -13.36 8.43
C PHE A 199 -4.59 -13.63 7.02
N VAL A 200 -5.67 -14.40 6.96
CA VAL A 200 -6.31 -14.82 5.71
C VAL A 200 -7.72 -14.24 5.70
N ASP A 201 -7.95 -13.23 4.87
CA ASP A 201 -9.29 -12.73 4.65
C ASP A 201 -10.17 -13.82 4.03
N GLU A 202 -11.37 -14.06 4.56
CA GLU A 202 -12.24 -15.13 4.09
C GLU A 202 -12.56 -15.00 2.59
N THR A 203 -12.57 -13.76 2.09
CA THR A 203 -12.79 -13.32 0.71
C THR A 203 -14.20 -13.63 0.23
N ARG A 204 -15.19 -12.84 0.67
CA ARG A 204 -16.54 -12.92 0.11
C ARG A 204 -16.57 -12.40 -1.34
N PRO A 205 -17.52 -12.89 -2.17
CA PRO A 205 -18.57 -13.84 -1.83
C PRO A 205 -18.16 -15.33 -1.90
N LEU A 206 -17.12 -15.70 -2.65
CA LEU A 206 -16.83 -17.11 -2.96
C LEU A 206 -16.00 -17.84 -1.89
N LEU A 207 -15.58 -17.13 -0.85
CA LEU A 207 -14.88 -17.66 0.31
C LEU A 207 -13.51 -18.25 -0.04
N GLN A 208 -12.78 -17.60 -0.94
CA GLN A 208 -11.50 -18.09 -1.44
C GLN A 208 -10.44 -18.26 -0.36
N GLY A 209 -10.27 -17.27 0.50
CA GLY A 209 -9.23 -17.32 1.51
C GLY A 209 -9.53 -18.39 2.55
N SER A 210 -10.78 -18.45 3.03
CA SER A 210 -11.18 -19.45 4.02
C SER A 210 -11.20 -20.88 3.49
N ARG A 211 -11.56 -21.10 2.22
CA ARG A 211 -11.68 -22.46 1.65
C ARG A 211 -10.39 -22.99 1.03
N LEU A 212 -9.61 -22.11 0.40
CA LEU A 212 -8.47 -22.52 -0.46
C LEU A 212 -7.15 -22.11 0.16
N THR A 213 -6.98 -20.82 0.49
CA THR A 213 -5.72 -20.32 1.05
C THR A 213 -5.43 -20.91 2.43
N ALA A 214 -6.42 -20.93 3.32
CA ALA A 214 -6.31 -21.58 4.62
C ALA A 214 -6.02 -23.09 4.51
N TRP A 215 -6.61 -23.76 3.52
CA TRP A 215 -6.34 -25.17 3.26
C TRP A 215 -4.89 -25.40 2.82
N GLU A 216 -4.39 -24.60 1.87
CA GLU A 216 -2.99 -24.67 1.41
C GLU A 216 -1.98 -24.35 2.53
N LEU A 217 -2.25 -23.34 3.37
CA LEU A 217 -1.41 -23.00 4.52
C LEU A 217 -1.40 -24.11 5.57
N GLY A 218 -2.56 -24.73 5.81
CA GLY A 218 -2.69 -25.89 6.72
C GLY A 218 -1.89 -27.10 6.24
N GLU A 219 -1.98 -27.43 4.95
CA GLU A 219 -1.17 -28.48 4.32
C GLU A 219 0.33 -28.20 4.42
N ALA A 220 0.74 -26.92 4.31
CA ALA A 220 2.13 -26.49 4.42
C ALA A 220 2.63 -26.37 5.87
N GLY A 221 1.76 -26.51 6.88
CA GLY A 221 2.10 -26.33 8.28
C GLY A 221 2.44 -24.88 8.67
N VAL A 222 2.00 -23.89 7.89
CA VAL A 222 2.22 -22.47 8.17
C VAL A 222 1.13 -21.94 9.10
N PRO A 223 1.46 -21.30 10.24
CA PRO A 223 0.45 -20.76 11.16
C PRO A 223 -0.42 -19.69 10.48
N TYR A 224 -1.74 -19.82 10.60
CA TYR A 224 -2.68 -18.87 10.02
C TYR A 224 -3.93 -18.66 10.87
N ARG A 225 -4.62 -17.55 10.62
CA ARG A 225 -5.94 -17.24 11.16
C ARG A 225 -6.82 -16.61 10.09
N ILE A 226 -8.03 -17.14 9.97
CA ILE A 226 -9.04 -16.59 9.06
C ILE A 226 -9.71 -15.39 9.74
N CYS A 227 -9.89 -14.30 9.00
CA CYS A 227 -10.69 -13.15 9.43
C CYS A 227 -11.77 -12.82 8.39
N PRO A 228 -12.94 -12.31 8.84
CA PRO A 228 -13.87 -11.65 7.92
C PRO A 228 -13.18 -10.46 7.25
N ASP A 229 -13.48 -10.22 5.97
CA ASP A 229 -12.82 -9.16 5.17
C ASP A 229 -12.87 -7.79 5.87
N SER A 230 -13.97 -7.47 6.56
CA SER A 230 -14.16 -6.20 7.29
C SER A 230 -13.29 -6.06 8.54
N ALA A 231 -12.70 -7.15 9.04
CA ALA A 231 -11.84 -7.13 10.22
C ALA A 231 -10.38 -6.81 9.90
N ALA A 232 -9.97 -6.89 8.63
CA ALA A 232 -8.59 -6.65 8.20
C ALA A 232 -8.07 -5.26 8.62
N ALA A 233 -8.85 -4.20 8.38
CA ALA A 233 -8.48 -2.85 8.78
C ALA A 233 -8.34 -2.70 10.31
N ALA A 234 -9.18 -3.40 11.09
CA ALA A 234 -9.08 -3.40 12.55
C ALA A 234 -7.82 -4.15 13.03
N ALA A 235 -7.45 -5.25 12.38
CA ALA A 235 -6.21 -5.97 12.65
C ALA A 235 -4.97 -5.09 12.36
N MET A 236 -4.98 -4.36 11.24
CA MET A 236 -3.94 -3.37 10.92
C MET A 236 -3.85 -2.25 11.97
N ALA A 237 -5.00 -1.70 12.40
CA ALA A 237 -5.05 -0.65 13.42
C ALA A 237 -4.55 -1.10 14.79
N GLN A 238 -4.67 -2.39 15.11
CA GLN A 238 -4.13 -3.01 16.32
C GLN A 238 -2.68 -3.47 16.16
N SER A 239 -2.02 -3.07 15.06
CA SER A 239 -0.66 -3.46 14.72
C SER A 239 -0.48 -4.98 14.70
N MET A 240 -1.49 -5.74 14.24
CA MET A 240 -1.44 -7.20 14.12
C MET A 240 -0.96 -7.68 12.75
N VAL A 241 -0.72 -6.74 11.82
CA VAL A 241 -0.25 -7.00 10.45
C VAL A 241 0.96 -6.13 10.18
N ASP A 242 2.03 -6.75 9.68
CA ASP A 242 3.30 -6.12 9.35
C ASP A 242 3.47 -5.89 7.84
N CYS A 243 2.84 -6.74 7.00
CA CYS A 243 2.88 -6.60 5.54
C CYS A 243 1.64 -7.25 4.91
N VAL A 244 1.13 -6.63 3.84
CA VAL A 244 0.04 -7.18 3.01
C VAL A 244 0.63 -7.70 1.70
N LEU A 245 0.34 -8.97 1.38
CA LEU A 245 0.77 -9.65 0.16
C LEU A 245 -0.46 -10.12 -0.62
N VAL A 246 -0.66 -9.60 -1.82
CA VAL A 246 -1.79 -9.95 -2.70
C VAL A 246 -1.33 -10.25 -4.12
N GLY A 247 -2.15 -10.99 -4.86
CA GLY A 247 -1.93 -11.23 -6.29
C GLY A 247 -2.49 -10.11 -7.17
N ALA A 248 -2.55 -10.38 -8.47
CA ALA A 248 -3.25 -9.55 -9.44
C ALA A 248 -3.93 -10.41 -10.51
N ASP A 249 -5.02 -9.90 -11.07
CA ASP A 249 -5.63 -10.41 -12.29
C ASP A 249 -5.18 -9.60 -13.51
N ARG A 250 -4.94 -8.30 -13.33
CA ARG A 250 -4.41 -7.42 -14.38
C ARG A 250 -3.69 -6.22 -13.80
N ILE A 251 -2.57 -5.82 -14.40
CA ILE A 251 -1.77 -4.66 -13.98
C ILE A 251 -1.58 -3.72 -15.17
N ALA A 252 -1.96 -2.45 -15.03
CA ALA A 252 -1.73 -1.42 -16.04
C ALA A 252 -0.28 -0.88 -15.99
N ALA A 253 0.14 -0.15 -17.01
CA ALA A 253 1.51 0.34 -17.13
C ALA A 253 1.98 1.22 -15.95
N ASN A 254 1.07 1.97 -15.33
CA ASN A 254 1.36 2.80 -14.15
C ASN A 254 1.40 2.03 -12.82
N GLY A 255 1.12 0.73 -12.83
CA GLY A 255 1.04 -0.12 -11.63
C GLY A 255 -0.35 -0.23 -11.00
N ASP A 256 -1.37 0.46 -11.54
CA ASP A 256 -2.76 0.23 -11.11
C ASP A 256 -3.11 -1.24 -11.31
N THR A 257 -3.59 -1.85 -10.24
CA THR A 257 -3.75 -3.30 -10.15
C THR A 257 -5.20 -3.65 -9.94
N ALA A 258 -5.78 -4.40 -10.87
CA ALA A 258 -7.03 -5.09 -10.64
C ALA A 258 -6.79 -6.44 -9.96
N ASN A 259 -7.48 -6.65 -8.84
CA ASN A 259 -7.44 -7.91 -8.09
C ASN A 259 -8.81 -8.15 -7.44
N LYS A 260 -8.97 -9.29 -6.76
CA LYS A 260 -10.22 -9.68 -6.08
C LYS A 260 -10.81 -8.54 -5.25
N ILE A 261 -12.13 -8.34 -5.39
CA ILE A 261 -12.88 -7.35 -4.61
C ILE A 261 -12.53 -7.41 -3.12
N GLY A 262 -12.27 -6.25 -2.52
CA GLY A 262 -11.70 -6.07 -1.18
C GLY A 262 -10.24 -5.61 -1.20
N THR A 263 -9.48 -5.86 -2.28
CA THR A 263 -8.07 -5.50 -2.38
C THR A 263 -7.84 -3.99 -2.22
N TYR A 264 -8.64 -3.16 -2.88
CA TYR A 264 -8.56 -1.71 -2.76
C TYR A 264 -8.80 -1.23 -1.31
N GLY A 265 -9.76 -1.85 -0.60
CA GLY A 265 -10.03 -1.55 0.80
C GLY A 265 -8.84 -1.85 1.71
N LEU A 266 -8.15 -2.97 1.45
CA LEU A 266 -6.91 -3.34 2.15
C LEU A 266 -5.78 -2.36 1.87
N ALA A 267 -5.61 -1.93 0.62
CA ALA A 267 -4.58 -0.97 0.25
C ALA A 267 -4.79 0.39 0.93
N LEU A 268 -6.05 0.87 1.02
CA LEU A 268 -6.38 2.08 1.78
C LEU A 268 -6.02 1.96 3.26
N ALA A 269 -6.37 0.83 3.89
CA ALA A 269 -6.06 0.60 5.30
C ALA A 269 -4.54 0.48 5.53
N ALA A 270 -3.83 -0.26 4.68
CA ALA A 270 -2.39 -0.42 4.75
C ALA A 270 -1.67 0.92 4.63
N ALA A 271 -2.05 1.74 3.63
CA ALA A 271 -1.50 3.09 3.45
C ALA A 271 -1.77 3.98 4.67
N ARG A 272 -2.97 3.93 5.26
CA ARG A 272 -3.32 4.71 6.46
C ARG A 272 -2.47 4.35 7.68
N HIS A 273 -2.02 3.10 7.78
CA HIS A 273 -1.26 2.56 8.89
C HIS A 273 0.25 2.41 8.60
N GLY A 274 0.71 2.81 7.41
CA GLY A 274 2.12 2.72 7.02
C GLY A 274 2.61 1.28 6.86
N ILE A 275 1.71 0.36 6.51
CA ILE A 275 2.01 -1.06 6.29
C ILE A 275 2.37 -1.27 4.82
N PRO A 276 3.50 -1.93 4.49
CA PRO A 276 3.83 -2.29 3.11
C PRO A 276 2.73 -3.13 2.45
N PHE A 277 2.28 -2.67 1.29
CA PHE A 277 1.30 -3.34 0.44
C PHE A 277 1.95 -3.78 -0.86
N ILE A 278 2.19 -5.09 -1.01
CA ILE A 278 2.97 -5.65 -2.10
C ILE A 278 2.06 -6.53 -2.96
N VAL A 279 2.01 -6.19 -4.24
CA VAL A 279 1.37 -7.01 -5.28
C VAL A 279 2.41 -7.94 -5.88
N VAL A 280 2.13 -9.23 -5.94
CA VAL A 280 3.01 -10.26 -6.52
C VAL A 280 2.28 -10.94 -7.66
N ALA A 281 2.75 -10.73 -8.89
CA ALA A 281 2.16 -11.33 -10.08
C ALA A 281 3.21 -11.44 -11.20
N PRO A 282 3.14 -12.50 -12.04
CA PRO A 282 4.09 -12.69 -13.11
C PRO A 282 3.92 -11.63 -14.21
N GLU A 283 4.93 -11.50 -15.09
CA GLU A 283 4.89 -10.54 -16.20
C GLU A 283 3.67 -10.70 -17.11
N SER A 284 3.20 -11.92 -17.26
CA SER A 284 2.00 -12.23 -18.05
C SER A 284 0.72 -11.57 -17.52
N SER A 285 0.72 -11.04 -16.29
CA SER A 285 -0.42 -10.31 -15.71
C SER A 285 -0.41 -8.82 -16.05
N TRP A 286 0.64 -8.32 -16.69
CA TRP A 286 0.75 -6.92 -17.09
C TRP A 286 0.11 -6.69 -18.47
N ASP A 287 -0.71 -5.65 -18.55
CA ASP A 287 -1.36 -5.22 -19.77
C ASP A 287 -0.70 -3.91 -20.25
N PRO A 288 0.31 -3.97 -21.13
CA PRO A 288 1.01 -2.78 -21.61
C PRO A 288 0.13 -1.90 -22.50
N THR A 289 -1.07 -2.37 -22.88
CA THR A 289 -2.01 -1.58 -23.69
C THR A 289 -2.81 -0.59 -22.85
N LEU A 290 -2.83 -0.78 -21.52
CA LEU A 290 -3.51 0.09 -20.57
C LEU A 290 -2.51 1.04 -19.91
N ALA A 291 -2.71 2.34 -20.07
CA ALA A 291 -1.90 3.36 -19.40
C ALA A 291 -2.13 3.38 -17.88
N ASP A 292 -3.39 3.21 -17.47
CA ASP A 292 -3.84 3.22 -16.07
C ASP A 292 -5.02 2.26 -15.86
N GLY A 293 -5.48 2.17 -14.61
CA GLY A 293 -6.54 1.26 -14.19
C GLY A 293 -7.94 1.65 -14.66
N THR A 294 -8.15 2.84 -15.23
CA THR A 294 -9.50 3.29 -15.67
C THR A 294 -10.01 2.51 -16.88
N GLY A 295 -9.09 1.93 -17.66
CA GLY A 295 -9.42 1.06 -18.78
C GLY A 295 -9.75 -0.39 -18.40
N ILE A 296 -9.62 -0.77 -17.12
CA ILE A 296 -9.90 -2.14 -16.68
C ILE A 296 -11.41 -2.31 -16.49
N VAL A 297 -12.01 -3.16 -17.32
CA VAL A 297 -13.43 -3.53 -17.21
C VAL A 297 -13.61 -4.54 -16.08
N VAL A 298 -14.39 -4.16 -15.07
CA VAL A 298 -14.70 -5.02 -13.91
C VAL A 298 -15.92 -5.90 -14.22
N GLU A 299 -15.76 -7.22 -14.05
CA GLU A 299 -16.84 -8.20 -14.16
C GLU A 299 -17.84 -8.02 -13.01
N GLU A 300 -19.13 -7.83 -13.30
CA GLU A 300 -20.22 -7.98 -12.33
C GLU A 300 -20.77 -9.41 -12.38
N ARG A 301 -20.93 -10.05 -11.22
CA ARG A 301 -21.32 -11.47 -11.11
C ARG A 301 -22.73 -11.62 -10.55
N ALA A 302 -23.25 -12.85 -10.67
CA ALA A 302 -24.61 -13.17 -10.26
C ALA A 302 -24.89 -12.82 -8.78
N ALA A 303 -26.08 -12.28 -8.53
CA ALA A 303 -26.54 -11.93 -7.18
C ALA A 303 -26.58 -13.12 -6.20
N GLU A 304 -26.73 -14.34 -6.72
CA GLU A 304 -26.76 -15.58 -5.94
C GLU A 304 -25.46 -15.79 -5.13
N GLU A 305 -24.30 -15.34 -5.62
CA GLU A 305 -23.02 -15.48 -4.89
C GLU A 305 -23.04 -14.69 -3.56
N VAL A 306 -23.73 -13.54 -3.53
CA VAL A 306 -23.87 -12.70 -2.33
C VAL A 306 -25.05 -13.18 -1.48
N THR A 307 -26.17 -13.51 -2.11
CA THR A 307 -27.43 -13.83 -1.41
C THR A 307 -27.48 -15.26 -0.86
N THR A 308 -26.58 -16.14 -1.29
CA THR A 308 -26.51 -17.54 -0.87
C THR A 308 -25.07 -17.94 -0.51
N VAL A 309 -24.91 -18.63 0.63
CA VAL A 309 -23.63 -19.17 1.10
C VAL A 309 -23.81 -20.67 1.33
N ALA A 310 -22.96 -21.50 0.71
CA ALA A 310 -23.02 -22.96 0.83
C ALA A 310 -24.43 -23.56 0.57
N GLY A 311 -25.14 -23.02 -0.43
CA GLY A 311 -26.50 -23.43 -0.78
C GLY A 311 -27.61 -22.90 0.14
N VAL A 312 -27.28 -22.11 1.16
CA VAL A 312 -28.24 -21.52 2.09
C VAL A 312 -28.40 -20.02 1.81
N ARG A 313 -29.64 -19.58 1.56
CA ARG A 313 -29.97 -18.17 1.38
C ARG A 313 -29.73 -17.38 2.67
N VAL A 314 -28.99 -16.29 2.57
CA VAL A 314 -28.61 -15.38 3.67
C VAL A 314 -29.12 -13.95 3.48
N ALA A 315 -29.86 -13.69 2.41
CA ALA A 315 -30.48 -12.40 2.12
C ALA A 315 -31.98 -12.54 1.80
N PRO A 316 -32.79 -11.48 1.98
CA PRO A 316 -34.19 -11.48 1.58
C PRO A 316 -34.40 -11.86 0.10
N GLU A 317 -35.55 -12.45 -0.21
CA GLU A 317 -35.94 -12.72 -1.59
C GLU A 317 -36.08 -11.40 -2.39
N GLY A 318 -35.55 -11.38 -3.61
CA GLY A 318 -35.58 -10.20 -4.49
C GLY A 318 -34.65 -9.04 -4.09
N ALA A 319 -33.73 -9.24 -3.12
CA ALA A 319 -32.76 -8.21 -2.75
C ALA A 319 -31.89 -7.79 -3.94
N GLY A 320 -31.77 -6.47 -4.16
CA GLY A 320 -30.81 -5.91 -5.12
C GLY A 320 -29.38 -6.13 -4.63
N VAL A 321 -28.48 -6.45 -5.56
CA VAL A 321 -27.08 -6.78 -5.25
C VAL A 321 -26.15 -6.00 -6.17
N PHE A 322 -25.08 -5.47 -5.58
CA PHE A 322 -23.90 -4.99 -6.30
C PHE A 322 -22.76 -5.99 -6.02
N ASN A 323 -22.32 -6.72 -7.06
CA ASN A 323 -21.34 -7.80 -6.90
C ASN A 323 -20.23 -7.71 -7.97
N PRO A 324 -19.35 -6.70 -7.89
CA PRO A 324 -18.14 -6.67 -8.69
C PRO A 324 -17.19 -7.80 -8.25
N ALA A 325 -16.65 -8.56 -9.21
CA ALA A 325 -15.71 -9.63 -8.95
C ALA A 325 -14.31 -9.14 -8.55
N PHE A 326 -13.99 -7.89 -8.90
CA PHE A 326 -12.68 -7.26 -8.76
C PHE A 326 -12.85 -5.80 -8.37
N ASP A 327 -11.82 -5.21 -7.79
CA ASP A 327 -11.65 -3.76 -7.70
C ASP A 327 -10.28 -3.36 -8.28
N VAL A 328 -10.09 -2.06 -8.53
CA VAL A 328 -8.84 -1.51 -9.03
C VAL A 328 -8.17 -0.73 -7.91
N THR A 329 -6.98 -1.19 -7.53
CA THR A 329 -6.11 -0.51 -6.55
C THR A 329 -5.17 0.44 -7.30
N PRO A 330 -5.25 1.75 -7.05
CA PRO A 330 -4.30 2.70 -7.63
C PRO A 330 -2.87 2.36 -7.23
N GLY A 331 -1.92 2.42 -8.17
CA GLY A 331 -0.49 2.20 -7.93
C GLY A 331 0.03 3.07 -6.78
N ALA A 332 -0.57 4.25 -6.64
CA ALA A 332 -0.41 5.15 -5.51
C ALA A 332 -0.45 4.49 -4.11
N LEU A 333 -1.28 3.47 -3.91
CA LEU A 333 -1.45 2.79 -2.63
C LEU A 333 -0.59 1.52 -2.50
N ILE A 334 0.19 1.20 -3.53
CA ILE A 334 0.96 -0.03 -3.64
C ILE A 334 2.43 0.29 -3.39
N THR A 335 3.03 -0.35 -2.38
CA THR A 335 4.46 -0.20 -2.07
C THR A 335 5.34 -0.74 -3.20
N ALA A 336 4.97 -1.91 -3.73
CA ALA A 336 5.64 -2.48 -4.90
C ALA A 336 4.72 -3.45 -5.65
N VAL A 337 4.90 -3.50 -6.97
CA VAL A 337 4.40 -4.56 -7.85
C VAL A 337 5.61 -5.39 -8.30
N VAL A 338 5.62 -6.67 -7.92
CA VAL A 338 6.75 -7.57 -8.10
C VAL A 338 6.39 -8.67 -9.10
N SER A 339 7.27 -8.87 -10.08
CA SER A 339 7.28 -10.01 -10.99
C SER A 339 8.61 -10.76 -10.89
N GLU A 340 8.76 -11.81 -11.69
CA GLU A 340 10.01 -12.55 -11.86
C GLU A 340 11.16 -11.74 -12.47
N SER A 341 10.85 -10.59 -13.08
CA SER A 341 11.84 -9.81 -13.83
C SER A 341 11.93 -8.34 -13.41
N ARG A 342 10.98 -7.83 -12.62
CA ARG A 342 11.00 -6.45 -12.14
C ARG A 342 10.36 -6.27 -10.76
N VAL A 343 10.82 -5.21 -10.08
CA VAL A 343 10.15 -4.60 -8.94
C VAL A 343 9.77 -3.19 -9.35
N LEU A 344 8.51 -2.97 -9.74
CA LEU A 344 7.98 -1.64 -9.94
C LEU A 344 7.59 -1.07 -8.58
N ARG A 345 8.05 0.13 -8.27
CA ARG A 345 7.50 0.93 -7.17
C ARG A 345 6.68 2.03 -7.83
N PRO A 346 5.35 1.87 -7.95
CA PRO A 346 4.53 2.88 -8.60
C PRO A 346 4.77 4.22 -7.91
N ALA A 347 4.73 5.30 -8.69
CA ALA A 347 4.82 6.62 -8.10
C ALA A 347 3.62 6.79 -7.16
N GLY A 348 3.90 6.73 -5.85
CA GLY A 348 2.93 7.04 -4.81
C GLY A 348 2.29 8.42 -5.04
N PRO A 349 1.17 8.75 -4.40
CA PRO A 349 0.93 10.12 -4.01
C PRO A 349 1.97 10.40 -2.92
N ALA A 350 3.16 10.88 -3.32
CA ALA A 350 4.21 11.41 -2.44
C ALA A 350 4.34 10.65 -1.09
N GLY A 351 4.85 9.42 -1.10
CA GLY A 351 5.03 8.68 0.16
C GLY A 351 5.45 7.21 0.05
N ALA A 352 6.56 6.92 -0.64
CA ALA A 352 7.42 5.76 -0.38
C ALA A 352 8.66 5.87 -1.29
N ASP A 353 9.84 5.96 -0.67
CA ASP A 353 11.13 6.23 -1.27
C ASP A 353 11.76 4.95 -1.86
N VAL A 354 12.22 4.99 -3.13
CA VAL A 354 13.43 4.27 -3.63
C VAL A 354 14.05 5.08 -4.79
N ARG A 355 15.36 5.32 -4.68
CA ARG A 355 16.20 6.28 -5.43
C ARG A 355 16.54 5.86 -6.88
N PRO A 356 16.84 6.82 -7.79
CA PRO A 356 18.24 7.28 -7.95
C PRO A 356 18.43 8.80 -8.21
N GLY A 357 19.56 9.35 -7.74
CA GLY A 357 20.09 10.69 -8.09
C GLY A 357 20.23 11.69 -6.92
N ALA A 358 21.32 11.62 -6.16
CA ALA A 358 21.45 12.14 -4.79
C ALA A 358 21.18 13.65 -4.52
N ALA A 359 21.22 14.55 -5.50
CA ALA A 359 20.96 15.98 -5.28
C ALA A 359 19.58 16.43 -5.79
N ALA A 360 19.19 15.98 -6.99
CA ALA A 360 17.86 16.27 -7.55
C ALA A 360 16.76 15.42 -6.88
N GLY A 361 17.09 14.20 -6.44
CA GLY A 361 16.18 13.31 -5.72
C GLY A 361 15.84 13.82 -4.32
N ALA A 362 16.82 14.37 -3.59
CA ALA A 362 16.57 14.92 -2.25
C ALA A 362 15.63 16.14 -2.29
N GLU A 363 15.79 17.03 -3.28
CA GLU A 363 14.86 18.17 -3.47
C GLU A 363 13.44 17.67 -3.81
N ALA A 364 13.31 16.67 -4.68
CA ALA A 364 12.02 16.11 -5.05
C ALA A 364 11.33 15.40 -3.87
N GLU A 365 12.09 14.62 -3.08
CA GLU A 365 11.61 13.94 -1.87
C GLU A 365 11.17 14.94 -0.81
N ALA A 366 11.98 15.97 -0.54
CA ALA A 366 11.63 17.03 0.38
C ALA A 366 10.40 17.82 -0.11
N GLY A 367 10.28 18.07 -1.41
CA GLY A 367 9.11 18.74 -1.99
C GLY A 367 7.83 17.92 -1.86
N ALA A 368 7.91 16.61 -2.07
CA ALA A 368 6.84 15.66 -1.81
C ALA A 368 6.42 15.67 -0.33
N ALA A 369 7.37 15.60 0.60
CA ALA A 369 7.09 15.62 2.03
C ALA A 369 6.45 16.95 2.50
N LEU A 370 6.95 18.08 1.98
CA LEU A 370 6.40 19.42 2.27
C LEU A 370 4.96 19.56 1.77
N SER A 371 4.68 19.17 0.52
CA SER A 371 3.33 19.24 -0.06
C SER A 371 2.34 18.30 0.64
N GLY A 372 2.78 17.10 1.02
CA GLY A 372 1.98 16.15 1.80
C GLY A 372 1.59 16.70 3.18
N LEU A 373 2.56 17.21 3.95
CA LEU A 373 2.26 17.79 5.27
C LEU A 373 1.44 19.08 5.15
N SER A 374 1.71 19.92 4.16
CA SER A 374 0.91 21.14 3.89
C SER A 374 -0.58 20.81 3.71
N ARG A 375 -0.89 19.74 2.96
CA ARG A 375 -2.26 19.28 2.72
C ARG A 375 -2.92 18.75 3.99
N ASP A 376 -2.21 17.95 4.80
CA ASP A 376 -2.71 17.48 6.10
C ASP A 376 -3.05 18.67 7.01
N LEU A 377 -2.15 19.64 7.15
CA LEU A 377 -2.39 20.83 7.97
C LEU A 377 -3.50 21.73 7.41
N TYR A 378 -3.64 21.83 6.09
CA TYR A 378 -4.76 22.52 5.45
C TYR A 378 -6.10 21.87 5.81
N THR A 379 -6.22 20.54 5.71
CA THR A 379 -7.48 19.82 6.04
C THR A 379 -7.90 19.97 7.50
N ARG A 380 -6.93 20.21 8.40
CA ARG A 380 -7.15 20.52 9.82
C ARG A 380 -7.54 21.98 10.07
N GLY A 381 -7.50 22.82 9.03
CA GLY A 381 -7.75 24.26 9.11
C GLY A 381 -6.58 25.08 9.66
N TRP A 382 -5.35 24.55 9.65
CA TRP A 382 -4.18 25.18 10.27
C TRP A 382 -3.31 25.96 9.27
N LEU A 383 -3.52 25.77 7.96
CA LEU A 383 -2.88 26.53 6.88
C LEU A 383 -3.91 27.00 5.84
N PRO A 384 -4.91 27.82 6.22
CA PRO A 384 -5.95 28.24 5.27
C PRO A 384 -5.39 29.15 4.17
N GLY A 385 -5.71 28.86 2.90
CA GLY A 385 -5.32 29.69 1.76
C GLY A 385 -3.80 29.74 1.55
N THR A 386 -3.22 30.95 1.51
CA THR A 386 -1.77 31.16 1.30
C THR A 386 -0.98 31.32 2.60
N SER A 387 -1.64 31.12 3.74
CA SER A 387 -1.09 31.38 5.07
C SER A 387 -0.11 30.30 5.53
N GLY A 388 1.01 30.73 6.12
CA GLY A 388 2.03 29.84 6.68
C GLY A 388 2.97 29.24 5.64
N ASN A 389 3.99 28.53 6.12
CA ASN A 389 5.01 27.91 5.29
C ASN A 389 5.74 26.79 6.04
N LEU A 390 6.30 25.86 5.26
CA LEU A 390 7.02 24.71 5.77
C LEU A 390 8.38 24.63 5.09
N SER A 391 9.42 24.23 5.82
CA SER A 391 10.73 23.97 5.23
C SER A 391 11.41 22.74 5.81
N VAL A 392 12.30 22.16 5.01
CA VAL A 392 13.20 21.07 5.39
C VAL A 392 14.64 21.46 5.05
N ARG A 393 15.58 21.16 5.94
CA ARG A 393 17.01 21.34 5.69
C ARG A 393 17.49 20.28 4.70
N MET A 394 18.20 20.72 3.67
CA MET A 394 18.74 19.81 2.66
C MET A 394 20.02 19.14 3.17
N PRO A 395 20.22 17.84 2.89
CA PRO A 395 21.49 17.18 3.16
C PRO A 395 22.58 17.76 2.25
N GLY A 396 23.76 18.00 2.81
CA GLY A 396 24.91 18.48 2.05
C GLY A 396 25.83 19.39 2.86
N PRO A 397 27.02 19.71 2.33
CA PRO A 397 27.98 20.59 2.99
C PRO A 397 27.54 22.06 2.98
N GLU A 398 26.66 22.43 2.04
CA GLU A 398 26.15 23.79 1.94
C GLU A 398 24.90 23.97 2.81
N PRO A 399 24.74 25.13 3.48
CA PRO A 399 23.62 25.39 4.37
C PRO A 399 22.35 25.68 3.56
N ARG A 400 21.73 24.67 2.94
CA ARG A 400 20.53 24.82 2.11
C ARG A 400 19.28 24.29 2.80
N ALA A 401 18.13 24.86 2.47
CA ALA A 401 16.81 24.36 2.86
C ALA A 401 15.83 24.47 1.68
N LEU A 402 14.89 23.54 1.60
CA LEU A 402 13.77 23.62 0.68
C LEU A 402 12.56 24.16 1.44
N ILE A 403 11.87 25.17 0.91
CA ILE A 403 10.74 25.83 1.55
C ILE A 403 9.56 25.97 0.59
N THR A 404 8.32 25.82 1.07
CA THR A 404 7.13 26.00 0.23
C THR A 404 7.09 27.39 -0.41
N GLY A 405 6.68 27.47 -1.68
CA GLY A 405 6.58 28.71 -2.44
C GLY A 405 5.62 29.74 -1.83
N SER A 406 5.93 31.01 -2.05
CA SER A 406 5.10 32.15 -1.62
C SER A 406 3.83 32.28 -2.46
N GLY A 407 2.72 32.67 -1.83
CA GLY A 407 1.45 32.99 -2.52
C GLY A 407 0.69 31.79 -3.09
N LEU A 408 1.12 30.56 -2.80
CA LEU A 408 0.47 29.34 -3.26
C LEU A 408 -0.56 28.82 -2.25
N ASP A 409 -1.65 28.24 -2.74
CA ASP A 409 -2.67 27.57 -1.93
C ASP A 409 -2.09 26.34 -1.23
N LYS A 410 -2.04 26.37 0.10
CA LYS A 410 -1.44 25.32 0.93
C LYS A 410 -2.19 23.99 0.87
N GLY A 411 -3.46 23.99 0.45
CA GLY A 411 -4.25 22.77 0.22
C GLY A 411 -3.93 22.07 -1.11
N SER A 412 -3.39 22.82 -2.08
CA SER A 412 -3.23 22.37 -3.46
C SER A 412 -1.76 22.24 -3.90
N LEU A 413 -0.79 22.40 -2.99
CA LEU A 413 0.64 22.28 -3.31
C LEU A 413 0.96 20.91 -3.92
N GLY A 414 1.76 20.93 -4.99
CA GLY A 414 2.46 19.79 -5.53
C GLY A 414 3.94 19.74 -5.11
N PRO A 415 4.65 18.63 -5.40
CA PRO A 415 6.06 18.46 -5.02
C PRO A 415 7.01 19.51 -5.60
N GLY A 416 6.66 20.10 -6.76
CA GLY A 416 7.45 21.17 -7.42
C GLY A 416 7.22 22.57 -6.85
N ASP A 417 6.27 22.75 -5.94
CA ASP A 417 5.84 24.06 -5.42
C ASP A 417 6.70 24.55 -4.25
N SER A 418 8.01 24.30 -4.35
CA SER A 418 9.00 24.65 -3.33
C SER A 418 10.20 25.37 -3.93
N VAL A 419 10.86 26.17 -3.11
CA VAL A 419 12.01 27.00 -3.48
C VAL A 419 13.21 26.57 -2.64
N LEU A 420 14.33 26.31 -3.30
CA LEU A 420 15.59 26.06 -2.63
C LEU A 420 16.20 27.40 -2.18
N VAL A 421 16.47 27.52 -0.89
CA VAL A 421 17.04 28.72 -0.27
C VAL A 421 18.32 28.41 0.49
N ASP A 422 19.19 29.42 0.58
CA ASP A 422 20.30 29.41 1.52
C ASP A 422 19.75 29.64 2.93
N SER A 423 19.91 28.62 3.79
CA SER A 423 19.43 28.62 5.18
C SER A 423 20.20 29.58 6.10
N GLY A 424 21.32 30.14 5.64
CA GLY A 424 22.05 31.21 6.33
C GLY A 424 21.52 32.61 6.03
N THR A 425 21.00 32.85 4.82
CA THR A 425 20.67 34.20 4.32
C THR A 425 19.21 34.39 3.90
N ALA A 426 18.41 33.32 3.87
CA ALA A 426 17.02 33.30 3.38
C ALA A 426 16.86 33.61 1.88
N ARG A 427 17.96 33.71 1.11
CA ARG A 427 17.92 34.01 -0.31
C ARG A 427 17.68 32.75 -1.13
N ALA A 428 16.89 32.87 -2.20
CA ALA A 428 16.74 31.80 -3.17
C ALA A 428 18.10 31.47 -3.80
N VAL A 429 18.43 30.17 -3.85
CA VAL A 429 19.64 29.69 -4.55
C VAL A 429 19.52 29.91 -6.06
N ARG A 430 18.28 29.87 -6.59
CA ARG A 430 17.95 30.14 -7.99
C ARG A 430 17.06 31.39 -8.07
N PRO A 431 17.62 32.61 -8.09
CA PRO A 431 16.86 33.86 -7.99
C PRO A 431 15.93 34.13 -9.19
N ASP A 432 16.25 33.59 -10.38
CA ASP A 432 15.43 33.71 -11.59
C ASP A 432 14.37 32.59 -11.72
N GLY A 433 14.15 31.81 -10.67
CA GLY A 433 13.13 30.75 -10.64
C GLY A 433 11.70 31.29 -10.74
N ALA A 434 10.79 30.47 -11.26
CA ALA A 434 9.37 30.82 -11.39
C ALA A 434 8.67 31.07 -10.03
N LEU A 435 9.21 30.49 -8.96
CA LEU A 435 8.70 30.61 -7.59
C LEU A 435 9.66 31.43 -6.72
N ARG A 436 9.09 32.17 -5.76
CA ARG A 436 9.85 32.98 -4.79
C ARG A 436 9.61 32.50 -3.36
N PRO A 437 10.61 32.60 -2.47
CA PRO A 437 10.43 32.23 -1.07
C PRO A 437 9.53 33.24 -0.35
N SER A 438 8.82 32.80 0.70
CA SER A 438 8.00 33.68 1.57
C SER A 438 8.89 34.65 2.34
N ALA A 439 8.38 35.81 2.75
CA ALA A 439 9.06 36.70 3.69
C ALA A 439 9.36 35.99 5.04
N GLU A 440 8.49 35.05 5.44
CA GLU A 440 8.63 34.22 6.64
C GLU A 440 9.84 33.27 6.59
N THR A 441 10.50 33.13 5.44
CA THR A 441 11.76 32.38 5.33
C THR A 441 12.82 32.93 6.30
N ALA A 442 12.78 34.23 6.62
CA ALA A 442 13.66 34.83 7.62
C ALA A 442 13.53 34.16 9.01
N ILE A 443 12.33 33.75 9.41
CA ILE A 443 12.06 33.06 10.67
C ILE A 443 12.61 31.62 10.62
N HIS A 444 12.40 30.91 9.51
CA HIS A 444 12.91 29.55 9.34
C HIS A 444 14.45 29.52 9.37
N THR A 445 15.10 30.47 8.70
CA THR A 445 16.57 30.58 8.73
C THR A 445 17.10 30.99 10.08
N ALA A 446 16.38 31.81 10.86
CA ALA A 446 16.74 32.10 12.24
C ALA A 446 16.82 30.83 13.09
N VAL A 447 15.81 29.95 12.98
CA VAL A 447 15.81 28.64 13.65
C VAL A 447 16.95 27.77 13.15
N TYR A 448 17.18 27.68 11.84
CA TYR A 448 18.26 26.87 11.27
C TYR A 448 19.67 27.36 11.62
N ARG A 449 19.89 28.66 11.81
CA ARG A 449 21.20 29.20 12.22
C ARG A 449 21.52 28.95 13.69
N THR A 450 20.50 28.79 14.52
CA THR A 450 20.64 28.78 16.00
C THR A 450 20.33 27.43 16.63
N THR A 451 19.80 26.48 15.86
CA THR A 451 19.41 25.15 16.35
C THR A 451 19.84 24.05 15.38
N SER A 452 19.79 22.80 15.84
CA SER A 452 20.00 21.60 15.01
C SER A 452 18.74 21.16 14.24
N ALA A 453 17.76 22.05 14.04
CA ALA A 453 16.52 21.72 13.34
C ALA A 453 16.78 21.17 11.93
N GLY A 454 16.09 20.07 11.61
CA GLY A 454 16.01 19.49 10.27
C GLY A 454 14.73 19.90 9.53
N ALA A 455 13.70 20.36 10.24
CA ALA A 455 12.48 20.92 9.64
C ALA A 455 11.88 22.02 10.51
N VAL A 456 11.19 22.97 9.87
CA VAL A 456 10.48 24.08 10.51
C VAL A 456 9.10 24.23 9.89
N VAL A 457 8.08 24.35 10.74
CA VAL A 457 6.68 24.55 10.33
C VAL A 457 6.18 25.83 10.98
N HIS A 458 5.75 26.77 10.15
CA HIS A 458 4.99 27.94 10.57
C HIS A 458 3.54 27.77 10.10
N ALA A 459 2.61 27.79 11.04
CA ALA A 459 1.21 27.54 10.79
C ALA A 459 0.32 28.45 11.65
N HIS A 460 -0.95 28.56 11.29
CA HIS A 460 -1.93 29.43 11.93
C HIS A 460 -3.12 28.62 12.48
N PRO A 461 -2.87 27.65 13.38
CA PRO A 461 -3.95 26.89 13.98
C PRO A 461 -4.76 27.79 14.95
N PRO A 462 -6.08 27.60 15.07
CA PRO A 462 -6.97 28.58 15.71
C PRO A 462 -6.61 28.94 17.15
N TYR A 463 -6.28 27.94 18.00
CA TYR A 463 -6.11 28.17 19.44
C TYR A 463 -4.76 28.82 19.75
N ALA A 464 -3.67 28.36 19.15
CA ALA A 464 -2.35 28.97 19.32
C ALA A 464 -2.33 30.40 18.77
N THR A 465 -2.99 30.65 17.64
CA THR A 465 -3.11 32.00 17.05
C THR A 465 -3.90 32.92 17.96
N ALA A 466 -5.01 32.44 18.54
CA ALA A 466 -5.81 33.21 19.49
C ALA A 466 -5.01 33.55 20.76
N LEU A 467 -4.27 32.60 21.35
CA LEU A 467 -3.43 32.89 22.51
C LEU A 467 -2.24 33.80 22.19
N ALA A 468 -1.63 33.67 21.01
CA ALA A 468 -0.58 34.57 20.56
C ALA A 468 -1.08 36.03 20.52
N ARG A 469 -2.30 36.24 20.01
CA ARG A 469 -2.98 37.55 20.03
C ARG A 469 -3.29 38.05 21.43
N LEU A 470 -3.79 37.18 22.32
CA LEU A 470 -4.19 37.58 23.68
C LEU A 470 -2.99 37.84 24.61
N THR A 471 -1.88 37.14 24.38
CA THR A 471 -0.66 37.23 25.23
C THR A 471 0.34 38.25 24.70
N GLY A 472 0.31 38.53 23.39
CA GLY A 472 1.24 39.41 22.70
C GLY A 472 1.33 40.81 23.31
N ALA A 473 2.52 41.40 23.27
CA ALA A 473 2.76 42.77 23.70
C ALA A 473 3.30 43.61 22.53
N ALA A 474 2.78 44.81 22.35
CA ALA A 474 3.28 45.72 21.33
C ALA A 474 4.76 46.05 21.58
N GLY A 475 5.61 45.80 20.59
CA GLY A 475 7.01 46.22 20.58
C GLY A 475 7.98 45.44 21.48
N ARG A 476 7.55 44.33 22.13
CA ARG A 476 8.44 43.49 22.95
C ARG A 476 7.97 42.03 23.01
N THR A 477 8.88 41.11 23.28
CA THR A 477 8.56 39.71 23.55
C THR A 477 7.76 39.56 24.85
N ALA A 478 6.65 38.84 24.77
CA ALA A 478 5.85 38.37 25.90
C ALA A 478 6.04 36.85 26.09
N TRP A 479 5.36 36.27 27.07
CA TRP A 479 5.56 34.87 27.47
C TRP A 479 4.23 34.20 27.78
N LEU A 480 4.00 33.02 27.19
CA LEU A 480 2.90 32.13 27.50
C LEU A 480 3.40 31.05 28.47
N PRO A 481 3.10 31.12 29.77
CA PRO A 481 3.47 30.07 30.72
C PRO A 481 2.68 28.79 30.41
N LEU A 482 3.36 27.65 30.46
CA LEU A 482 2.78 26.32 30.34
C LEU A 482 3.20 25.51 31.56
N ASP A 483 2.25 25.24 32.46
CA ASP A 483 2.49 24.63 33.76
C ASP A 483 1.66 23.34 33.88
N SER A 484 2.29 22.23 34.31
CA SER A 484 1.60 20.98 34.68
C SER A 484 0.76 20.32 33.56
N LEU A 485 1.10 20.54 32.29
CA LEU A 485 0.43 19.90 31.14
C LEU A 485 1.21 18.66 30.66
N GLU A 486 0.56 17.50 30.62
CA GLU A 486 1.17 16.22 30.15
C GLU A 486 1.76 16.33 28.73
N LEU A 487 1.13 17.15 27.89
CA LEU A 487 1.55 17.42 26.51
C LEU A 487 2.93 18.09 26.39
N LEU A 488 3.48 18.66 27.47
CA LEU A 488 4.83 19.24 27.49
C LEU A 488 5.91 18.20 27.16
N LYS A 489 5.67 16.92 27.43
CA LYS A 489 6.57 15.82 27.05
C LYS A 489 6.80 15.75 25.53
N GLY A 490 5.79 16.13 24.73
CA GLY A 490 5.89 16.19 23.27
C GLY A 490 6.87 17.25 22.75
N LEU A 491 7.25 18.23 23.57
CA LEU A 491 8.27 19.21 23.21
C LEU A 491 9.70 18.65 23.36
N GLY A 492 9.89 17.57 24.11
CA GLY A 492 11.21 16.96 24.33
C GLY A 492 12.13 17.82 25.22
N LEU A 493 11.56 18.53 26.19
CA LEU A 493 12.30 19.32 27.17
C LEU A 493 12.93 18.42 28.26
N PRO A 494 14.10 18.77 28.82
CA PRO A 494 14.72 18.02 29.92
C PRO A 494 13.85 17.93 31.17
N GLU A 495 13.11 19.01 31.50
CA GLU A 495 12.20 19.10 32.65
C GLU A 495 10.78 19.45 32.18
N PRO A 496 9.92 18.47 31.84
CA PRO A 496 8.62 18.72 31.22
C PRO A 496 7.53 19.24 32.19
N GLY A 497 7.88 19.60 33.43
CA GLY A 497 6.89 20.05 34.43
C GLY A 497 6.43 21.50 34.26
N ARG A 498 7.28 22.34 33.66
CA ARG A 498 7.04 23.78 33.48
C ARG A 498 7.89 24.35 32.37
N THR A 499 7.29 25.15 31.49
CA THR A 499 8.02 25.94 30.50
C THR A 499 7.28 27.24 30.17
N ARG A 500 7.87 28.06 29.31
CA ARG A 500 7.22 29.25 28.74
C ARG A 500 7.52 29.34 27.25
N LEU A 501 6.48 29.55 26.44
CA LEU A 501 6.66 29.86 25.03
C LEU A 501 6.88 31.37 24.85
N PRO A 502 7.90 31.79 24.09
CA PRO A 502 8.05 33.20 23.74
C PRO A 502 6.94 33.61 22.76
N VAL A 503 6.37 34.80 22.97
CA VAL A 503 5.39 35.43 22.09
C VAL A 503 6.02 36.71 21.53
N PHE A 504 6.55 36.66 20.32
CA PHE A 504 7.20 37.78 19.65
C PHE A 504 6.17 38.82 19.18
N ALA A 505 6.60 40.08 19.14
CA ALA A 505 5.82 41.14 18.54
C ALA A 505 5.73 40.94 17.01
N ASN A 506 4.58 41.27 16.43
CA ASN A 506 4.41 41.25 14.99
C ASN A 506 4.94 42.54 14.37
N TRP A 507 5.90 42.42 13.46
CA TRP A 507 6.48 43.56 12.76
C TRP A 507 6.10 43.51 11.27
N PRO A 508 5.81 44.66 10.63
CA PRO A 508 5.59 44.71 9.19
C PRO A 508 6.78 44.19 8.38
N ASP A 509 8.00 44.38 8.89
CA ASP A 509 9.20 43.73 8.34
C ASP A 509 9.46 42.41 9.06
N VAL A 510 9.15 41.31 8.38
CA VAL A 510 9.31 39.94 8.89
C VAL A 510 10.78 39.59 9.14
N SER A 511 11.73 40.27 8.47
CA SER A 511 13.17 40.05 8.67
C SER A 511 13.59 40.39 10.10
N ARG A 512 13.01 41.46 10.66
CA ARG A 512 13.20 41.85 12.05
C ARG A 512 12.72 40.78 13.03
N ILE A 513 11.59 40.13 12.74
CA ILE A 513 11.11 39.00 13.56
C ILE A 513 12.15 37.87 13.53
N GLY A 514 12.71 37.55 12.37
CA GLY A 514 13.79 36.57 12.23
C GLY A 514 15.04 36.92 13.06
N GLU A 515 15.45 38.20 13.09
CA GLU A 515 16.58 38.66 13.92
C GLU A 515 16.29 38.53 15.42
N GLU A 516 15.10 38.94 15.87
CA GLU A 516 14.68 38.82 17.27
C GLU A 516 14.59 37.34 17.70
N VAL A 517 14.09 36.45 16.83
CA VAL A 517 14.07 35.00 17.06
C VAL A 517 15.50 34.43 17.17
N ALA A 518 16.40 34.80 16.26
CA ALA A 518 17.78 34.31 16.29
C ALA A 518 18.52 34.77 17.56
N ALA A 519 18.36 36.03 17.95
CA ALA A 519 18.95 36.57 19.17
C ALA A 519 18.42 35.83 20.42
N TYR A 520 17.11 35.57 20.46
CA TYR A 520 16.48 34.83 21.54
C TYR A 520 16.99 33.39 21.67
N LEU A 521 16.96 32.63 20.58
CA LEU A 521 17.39 31.22 20.58
C LEU A 521 18.88 31.06 20.88
N THR A 522 19.71 32.02 20.44
CA THR A 522 21.14 32.05 20.80
C THR A 522 21.34 32.28 22.30
N ALA A 523 20.55 33.17 22.90
CA ALA A 523 20.62 33.46 24.33
C ALA A 523 19.96 32.38 25.21
N SER A 524 19.09 31.55 24.63
CA SER A 524 18.30 30.53 25.32
C SER A 524 18.38 29.18 24.58
N PRO A 525 19.53 28.47 24.66
CA PRO A 525 19.73 27.21 23.95
C PRO A 525 18.75 26.09 24.38
N ASP A 526 18.25 26.17 25.62
CA ASP A 526 17.26 25.24 26.18
C ASP A 526 15.81 25.68 25.95
N ALA A 527 15.58 26.67 25.07
CA ALA A 527 14.23 27.11 24.74
C ALA A 527 13.39 25.96 24.15
N PRO A 528 12.07 25.91 24.44
CA PRO A 528 11.20 24.95 23.81
C PRO A 528 11.23 25.09 22.29
N PRO A 529 11.04 23.98 21.54
CA PRO A 529 11.09 23.96 20.08
C PRO A 529 9.83 24.53 19.42
N ALA A 530 9.32 25.62 19.98
CA ALA A 530 8.10 26.32 19.61
C ALA A 530 8.18 27.79 20.02
N LEU A 531 7.64 28.66 19.18
CA LEU A 531 7.44 30.08 19.45
C LEU A 531 6.11 30.57 18.86
N LEU A 532 5.60 31.65 19.40
CA LEU A 532 4.40 32.33 18.92
C LEU A 532 4.76 33.73 18.41
N ILE A 533 4.00 34.22 17.44
CA ILE A 533 4.08 35.60 16.95
C ILE A 533 2.68 36.19 17.08
N ALA A 534 2.57 37.31 17.80
CA ALA A 534 1.30 37.97 18.06
C ALA A 534 0.55 38.24 16.74
N ASP A 535 -0.77 38.04 16.70
CA ASP A 535 -1.59 38.29 15.49
C ASP A 535 -1.13 37.57 14.20
N HIS A 536 -0.29 36.54 14.31
CA HIS A 536 0.34 35.90 13.15
C HIS A 536 0.22 34.39 13.23
N GLY A 537 0.83 33.73 14.23
CA GLY A 537 0.70 32.28 14.39
C GLY A 537 1.81 31.63 15.21
N VAL A 538 2.06 30.35 14.95
CA VAL A 538 3.02 29.53 15.68
C VAL A 538 4.10 29.02 14.74
N THR A 539 5.34 29.00 15.21
CA THR A 539 6.46 28.34 14.53
C THR A 539 7.03 27.26 15.44
N VAL A 540 7.10 26.04 14.94
CA VAL A 540 7.71 24.90 15.61
C VAL A 540 8.78 24.28 14.74
N TRP A 541 9.72 23.57 15.35
CA TRP A 541 10.78 22.88 14.61
C TRP A 541 11.06 21.50 15.17
N GLY A 542 11.70 20.66 14.37
CA GLY A 542 12.00 19.26 14.68
C GLY A 542 13.25 18.79 13.97
N ARG A 543 13.72 17.60 14.33
CA ARG A 543 14.76 16.87 13.59
C ARG A 543 14.29 16.49 12.18
N ASP A 544 12.98 16.38 12.00
CA ASP A 544 12.28 16.08 10.75
C ASP A 544 10.86 16.69 10.77
N LEU A 545 10.13 16.62 9.64
CA LEU A 545 8.76 17.15 9.52
C LEU A 545 7.78 16.45 10.46
N ALA A 546 7.96 15.16 10.74
CA ALA A 546 7.07 14.40 11.62
C ALA A 546 7.15 14.91 13.05
N GLN A 547 8.36 15.15 13.57
CA GLN A 547 8.56 15.73 14.89
C GLN A 547 8.08 17.19 14.95
N ALA A 548 8.33 17.99 13.91
CA ALA A 548 7.80 19.36 13.85
C ALA A 548 6.26 19.37 13.89
N ARG A 549 5.59 18.49 13.12
CA ARG A 549 4.12 18.30 13.17
C ARG A 549 3.65 17.90 14.56
N ASN A 550 4.27 16.90 15.19
CA ASN A 550 3.88 16.46 16.53
C ASN A 550 3.98 17.59 17.56
N ARG A 551 5.04 18.40 17.49
CA ARG A 551 5.20 19.60 18.34
C ARG A 551 4.12 20.64 18.06
N LEU A 552 3.74 20.86 16.81
CA LEU A 552 2.62 21.73 16.44
C LEU A 552 1.31 21.26 17.09
N GLU A 553 1.02 19.97 17.00
CA GLU A 553 -0.17 19.36 17.59
C GLU A 553 -0.19 19.50 19.12
N CYS A 554 0.95 19.28 19.78
CA CYS A 554 1.07 19.48 21.22
C CYS A 554 0.85 20.95 21.62
N VAL A 555 1.46 21.90 20.91
CA VAL A 555 1.27 23.34 21.18
C VAL A 555 -0.19 23.73 20.98
N GLU A 556 -0.82 23.32 19.87
CA GLU A 556 -2.22 23.65 19.61
C GLU A 556 -3.15 23.06 20.67
N ALA A 557 -2.95 21.80 21.07
CA ALA A 557 -3.76 21.16 22.09
C ALA A 557 -3.57 21.80 23.48
N MET A 558 -2.35 22.21 23.84
CA MET A 558 -2.11 22.97 25.08
C MET A 558 -2.78 24.35 25.03
N CYS A 559 -2.68 25.05 23.90
CA CYS A 559 -3.35 26.33 23.70
C CYS A 559 -4.87 26.22 23.75
N GLN A 560 -5.42 25.14 23.18
CA GLN A 560 -6.85 24.82 23.26
C GLN A 560 -7.30 24.64 24.71
N LEU A 561 -6.55 23.86 25.50
CA LEU A 561 -6.87 23.65 26.91
C LEU A 561 -6.90 24.96 27.68
N LEU A 562 -5.84 25.78 27.58
CA LEU A 562 -5.76 27.07 28.28
C LEU A 562 -6.90 28.02 27.92
N LEU A 563 -7.29 28.08 26.64
CA LEU A 563 -8.43 28.90 26.20
C LEU A 563 -9.76 28.38 26.73
N LEU A 564 -9.98 27.06 26.69
CA LEU A 564 -11.24 26.45 27.13
C LEU A 564 -11.39 26.44 28.65
N THR A 565 -10.29 26.43 29.41
CA THR A 565 -10.31 26.53 30.89
C THR A 565 -10.32 27.98 31.40
N GLY A 566 -10.11 28.96 30.52
CA GLY A 566 -10.03 30.37 30.89
C GLY A 566 -8.70 30.77 31.54
N GLU A 567 -7.68 29.91 31.46
CA GLU A 567 -6.32 30.14 31.97
C GLU A 567 -5.48 30.97 30.98
N VAL A 568 -6.06 32.06 30.47
CA VAL A 568 -5.39 32.97 29.54
C VAL A 568 -4.57 33.99 30.32
N PRO A 569 -3.25 34.08 30.12
CA PRO A 569 -2.45 35.12 30.74
C PRO A 569 -2.89 36.49 30.22
N ALA A 570 -3.26 37.41 31.12
CA ALA A 570 -3.61 38.77 30.73
C ALA A 570 -2.40 39.49 30.11
N ALA A 571 -2.59 40.15 28.96
CA ALA A 571 -1.58 41.01 28.35
C ALA A 571 -1.08 42.04 29.37
N GLY A 572 0.23 42.01 29.68
CA GLY A 572 0.90 43.15 30.29
C GLY A 572 1.13 43.17 31.80
N ARG A 573 1.05 42.07 32.56
CA ARG A 573 1.71 42.05 33.88
C ARG A 573 3.18 41.65 33.74
N ALA A 574 4.06 42.64 33.75
CA ALA A 574 5.46 42.42 34.06
C ALA A 574 5.56 41.74 35.43
N ALA A 575 5.99 40.48 35.46
CA ALA A 575 6.57 39.94 36.68
C ALA A 575 7.96 40.56 36.82
N ALA A 576 8.01 41.70 37.52
CA ALA A 576 9.20 42.12 38.21
C ALA A 576 9.27 41.33 39.52
N ALA A 577 10.14 40.33 39.56
CA ALA A 577 10.89 39.83 40.72
C ALA A 577 11.80 38.69 40.24
#